data_AF-A0A2S2NMQ3-F1
#
_entry.id   AF-A0A2S2NMQ3-F1
#
_cell.length_a   1.000
_cell.length_b   1.000
_cell.length_c   1.000
_cell.angle_alpha   90.00
_cell.angle_beta   90.00
_cell.angle_gamma   90.00
#
_symmetry.space_group_name_H-M   'P 1'
#
loop_
_entity.id
_entity.type
_entity.pdbx_description
1 polymer ?
#
loop_
_entity_poly.entity_id
_entity_poly.type
_entity_poly.pdbx_seq_one_letter_code
_entity_poly.pdbx_strand_id
1 'polypeptide(L)'
;MTQTLKPIIEPLTKILNTDRTPSTKINNDESKYLINDNNQQEIENLFHSAELDKTYGPKKLTNGKIILGEREVKFIENTIHIDGTTYPTTSGLIRLLFLKNPLVYTENDLDEYKSILTQTSVHLSADGNKIKKGGTKYSTIISKL
;
A
#
# COMPACT_ATOMS: atom_id res chain seq x y z
N MET A 1 -20.93 38.49 -44.14
CA MET A 1 -21.37 38.29 -42.74
C MET A 1 -20.64 37.07 -42.20
N THR A 2 -19.46 37.28 -41.59
CA THR A 2 -18.61 36.23 -41.04
C THR A 2 -18.85 36.15 -39.53
N GLN A 3 -19.41 35.03 -39.05
CA GLN A 3 -19.56 34.78 -37.63
C GLN A 3 -18.31 34.07 -37.10
N THR A 4 -17.53 34.77 -36.28
CA THR A 4 -16.40 34.20 -35.54
C THR A 4 -16.90 33.67 -34.20
N LEU A 5 -16.77 32.35 -33.97
CA LEU A 5 -17.09 31.77 -32.66
C LEU A 5 -15.94 31.98 -31.69
N LYS A 6 -16.21 32.63 -30.56
CA LYS A 6 -15.25 32.75 -29.44
C LYS A 6 -15.20 31.42 -28.67
N PRO A 7 -14.02 30.94 -28.24
CA PRO A 7 -13.96 29.79 -27.34
C PRO A 7 -14.50 30.18 -25.96
N ILE A 8 -15.48 29.42 -25.46
CA ILE A 8 -15.91 29.49 -24.06
C ILE A 8 -14.98 28.59 -23.27
N ILE A 9 -14.01 29.17 -22.58
CA ILE A 9 -13.25 28.47 -21.53
C ILE A 9 -13.50 29.25 -20.25
N GLU A 10 -14.47 28.80 -19.47
CA GLU A 10 -14.62 29.27 -18.10
C GLU A 10 -13.58 28.57 -17.20
N PRO A 11 -12.96 29.28 -16.23
CA PRO A 11 -12.02 28.67 -15.30
C PRO A 11 -12.71 27.64 -14.39
N LEU A 12 -12.09 26.46 -14.25
CA LEU A 12 -12.55 25.28 -13.51
C LEU A 12 -12.83 25.48 -11.99
N THR A 13 -12.67 26.69 -11.46
CA THR A 13 -12.76 26.95 -10.01
C THR A 13 -14.18 27.18 -9.49
N LYS A 14 -15.22 27.02 -10.32
CA LYS A 14 -16.63 27.28 -9.96
C LYS A 14 -17.52 26.03 -9.73
N ILE A 15 -16.98 24.81 -9.80
CA ILE A 15 -17.78 23.58 -9.55
C ILE A 15 -17.67 23.10 -8.09
N LEU A 16 -17.37 24.01 -7.15
CA LEU A 16 -17.48 23.70 -5.73
C LEU A 16 -18.83 24.24 -5.23
N ASN A 17 -19.72 23.29 -4.91
CA ASN A 17 -20.99 23.40 -4.19
C ASN A 17 -22.27 23.43 -5.05
N THR A 18 -22.94 22.26 -5.17
CA THR A 18 -24.41 22.10 -5.07
C THR A 18 -24.74 20.61 -4.82
N ASP A 19 -25.74 20.40 -3.97
CA ASP A 19 -26.18 19.15 -3.33
C ASP A 19 -26.79 18.03 -4.23
N ARG A 20 -26.45 16.78 -3.85
CA ARG A 20 -27.21 15.50 -3.72
C ARG A 20 -28.10 14.90 -4.86
N THR A 21 -27.66 13.68 -5.25
CA THR A 21 -28.38 12.42 -5.67
C THR A 21 -28.89 12.24 -7.11
N PRO A 22 -29.05 10.99 -7.64
CA PRO A 22 -28.32 9.73 -7.41
C PRO A 22 -27.83 9.05 -8.73
N SER A 23 -26.87 8.13 -8.60
CA SER A 23 -26.47 7.11 -9.60
C SER A 23 -25.66 7.59 -10.81
N THR A 24 -24.36 7.31 -10.79
CA THR A 24 -23.65 6.70 -11.93
C THR A 24 -22.45 5.95 -11.37
N LYS A 25 -22.33 4.67 -11.73
CA LYS A 25 -21.21 3.80 -11.39
C LYS A 25 -19.91 4.39 -11.94
N ILE A 26 -19.02 4.84 -11.06
CA ILE A 26 -17.61 5.02 -11.38
C ILE A 26 -16.85 4.21 -10.34
N ASN A 27 -16.24 3.11 -10.79
CA ASN A 27 -15.39 2.25 -9.98
C ASN A 27 -14.08 2.98 -9.68
N ASN A 28 -14.06 3.73 -8.58
CA ASN A 28 -12.83 4.36 -8.08
C ASN A 28 -12.33 3.55 -6.88
N ASP A 29 -11.56 2.49 -7.16
CA ASP A 29 -10.89 1.66 -6.13
C ASP A 29 -9.67 2.38 -5.48
N GLU A 30 -9.46 3.66 -5.82
CA GLU A 30 -8.40 4.49 -5.25
C GLU A 30 -8.76 5.12 -3.89
N SER A 31 -10.05 5.27 -3.56
CA SER A 31 -10.46 5.94 -2.32
C SER A 31 -10.47 5.06 -1.06
N LYS A 32 -10.17 3.76 -1.19
CA LYS A 32 -10.18 2.79 -0.06
C LYS A 32 -8.96 2.86 0.86
N TYR A 33 -8.00 3.74 0.59
CA TYR A 33 -6.74 3.80 1.34
C TYR A 33 -6.40 5.22 1.83
N LEU A 34 -7.40 6.08 1.98
CA LEU A 34 -7.21 7.38 2.63
C LEU A 34 -7.31 7.16 4.16
N ILE A 35 -6.14 6.90 4.74
CA ILE A 35 -5.92 6.37 6.09
C ILE A 35 -6.07 7.50 7.13
N ASN A 36 -7.14 7.50 7.93
CA ASN A 36 -7.36 8.36 9.11
C ASN A 36 -8.11 7.58 10.20
N ASP A 37 -7.61 7.58 11.46
CA ASP A 37 -8.06 6.93 12.74
C ASP A 37 -8.62 5.48 12.71
N ASN A 38 -9.23 5.06 11.61
CA ASN A 38 -9.70 3.73 11.22
C ASN A 38 -8.56 2.78 10.78
N ASN A 39 -7.30 3.20 10.91
CA ASN A 39 -6.12 2.51 10.38
C ASN A 39 -5.99 1.09 10.93
N GLN A 40 -6.37 0.87 12.19
CA GLN A 40 -6.31 -0.45 12.81
C GLN A 40 -7.31 -1.43 12.18
N GLN A 41 -8.52 -0.98 11.86
CA GLN A 41 -9.54 -1.84 11.25
C GLN A 41 -9.19 -2.19 9.80
N GLU A 42 -8.62 -1.25 9.04
CA GLU A 42 -8.17 -1.51 7.68
C GLU A 42 -7.01 -2.51 7.65
N ILE A 43 -5.99 -2.31 8.50
CA ILE A 43 -4.89 -3.25 8.66
C ILE A 43 -5.42 -4.63 9.11
N GLU A 44 -6.40 -4.66 10.01
CA GLU A 44 -7.04 -5.91 10.41
C GLU A 44 -7.70 -6.61 9.23
N ASN A 45 -8.47 -5.89 8.43
CA ASN A 45 -9.15 -6.43 7.25
C ASN A 45 -8.17 -7.00 6.22
N LEU A 46 -6.97 -6.42 6.09
CA LEU A 46 -5.92 -6.94 5.19
C LEU A 46 -5.46 -8.35 5.60
N PHE A 47 -5.37 -8.66 6.89
CA PHE A 47 -5.00 -10.01 7.34
C PHE A 47 -6.04 -11.08 7.01
N HIS A 48 -7.30 -10.67 6.78
CA HIS A 48 -8.39 -11.56 6.34
C HIS A 48 -8.51 -11.66 4.82
N SER A 49 -7.70 -10.92 4.07
CA SER A 49 -7.75 -10.90 2.60
C SER A 49 -7.22 -12.20 1.98
N ALA A 50 -7.91 -12.70 0.97
CA ALA A 50 -7.43 -13.81 0.13
C ALA A 50 -6.19 -13.42 -0.71
N GLU A 51 -5.92 -12.12 -0.84
CA GLU A 51 -4.76 -11.58 -1.56
C GLU A 51 -3.54 -11.37 -0.68
N LEU A 52 -3.63 -11.66 0.62
CA LEU A 52 -2.53 -11.52 1.56
C LEU A 52 -1.28 -12.30 1.09
N ASP A 53 -0.14 -11.62 1.11
CA ASP A 53 1.17 -12.21 0.86
C ASP A 53 1.65 -13.00 2.07
N LYS A 54 1.50 -14.32 2.00
CA LYS A 54 1.92 -15.24 3.06
C LYS A 54 3.44 -15.50 3.08
N THR A 55 4.17 -15.05 2.06
CA THR A 55 5.60 -15.35 1.89
C THR A 55 6.46 -14.18 2.38
N TYR A 56 6.21 -12.98 1.88
CA TYR A 56 6.99 -11.78 2.19
C TYR A 56 6.19 -10.70 2.92
N GLY A 57 4.90 -10.93 3.16
CA GLY A 57 4.06 -9.98 3.87
C GLY A 57 4.11 -10.13 5.39
N PRO A 58 3.54 -9.14 6.12
CA PRO A 58 3.42 -9.19 7.57
C PRO A 58 2.58 -10.38 8.04
N LYS A 59 2.86 -10.85 9.26
CA LYS A 59 2.10 -11.89 9.94
C LYS A 59 1.58 -11.36 11.27
N LYS A 60 0.33 -11.65 11.58
CA LYS A 60 -0.25 -11.39 12.89
C LYS A 60 -0.10 -12.63 13.78
N LEU A 61 0.53 -12.45 14.93
CA LEU A 61 0.69 -13.47 15.95
C LEU A 61 -0.58 -13.59 16.81
N THR A 62 -0.72 -14.70 17.54
CA THR A 62 -1.88 -14.98 18.41
C THR A 62 -2.06 -13.96 19.54
N ASN A 63 -0.98 -13.30 19.98
CA ASN A 63 -1.01 -12.21 20.96
C ASN A 63 -1.35 -10.84 20.33
N GLY A 64 -1.71 -10.81 19.06
CA GLY A 64 -2.06 -9.59 18.32
C GLY A 64 -0.88 -8.81 17.76
N LYS A 65 0.37 -9.15 18.11
CA LYS A 65 1.55 -8.49 17.53
C LYS A 65 1.66 -8.77 16.03
N ILE A 66 2.04 -7.75 15.27
CA ILE A 66 2.35 -7.90 13.86
C ILE A 66 3.87 -7.98 13.70
N ILE A 67 4.33 -8.96 12.95
CA ILE A 67 5.74 -9.16 12.65
C ILE A 67 5.98 -9.21 11.14
N LEU A 68 7.18 -8.79 10.72
CA LEU A 68 7.69 -8.99 9.37
C LEU A 68 9.09 -9.57 9.49
N GLY A 69 9.28 -10.78 8.96
CA GLY A 69 10.45 -11.58 9.33
C GLY A 69 10.45 -11.87 10.83
N GLU A 70 11.49 -11.40 11.53
CA GLU A 70 11.62 -11.50 12.99
C GLU A 70 11.39 -10.16 13.71
N ARG A 71 11.05 -9.10 12.97
CA ARG A 71 10.91 -7.74 13.53
C ARG A 71 9.45 -7.43 13.82
N GLU A 72 9.20 -6.75 14.94
CA GLU A 72 7.87 -6.23 15.26
C GLU A 72 7.57 -5.00 14.37
N VAL A 73 6.37 -4.97 13.81
CA VAL A 73 5.88 -3.87 12.97
C VAL A 73 4.69 -3.24 13.68
N LYS A 74 4.75 -1.93 13.88
CA LYS A 74 3.64 -1.16 14.47
C LYS A 74 3.12 -0.15 13.48
N PHE A 75 1.81 -0.12 13.30
CA PHE A 75 1.11 0.88 12.51
C PHE A 75 0.55 1.90 13.49
N ILE A 76 1.13 3.11 13.51
CA ILE A 76 0.78 4.18 14.44
C ILE A 76 0.47 5.40 13.59
N GLU A 77 -0.76 5.89 13.69
CA GLU A 77 -1.25 6.98 12.83
C GLU A 77 -0.94 6.66 11.36
N ASN A 78 -0.28 7.56 10.64
CA ASN A 78 0.08 7.43 9.24
C ASN A 78 1.52 6.95 9.04
N THR A 79 2.06 6.21 10.00
CA THR A 79 3.44 5.69 9.93
C THR A 79 3.57 4.22 10.32
N ILE A 80 4.57 3.57 9.73
CA ILE A 80 4.97 2.19 9.99
C ILE A 80 6.29 2.23 10.75
N HIS A 81 6.30 1.72 11.97
CA HIS A 81 7.49 1.67 12.82
C HIS A 81 8.09 0.26 12.82
N ILE A 82 9.37 0.17 12.48
CA ILE A 82 10.16 -1.07 12.45
C ILE A 82 11.56 -0.76 12.97
N ASP A 83 11.96 -1.37 14.09
CA ASP A 83 13.28 -1.22 14.71
C ASP A 83 13.78 0.24 14.84
N GLY A 84 12.89 1.17 15.17
CA GLY A 84 13.23 2.59 15.32
C GLY A 84 13.24 3.42 14.02
N THR A 85 13.08 2.77 12.87
CA THR A 85 12.84 3.45 11.58
C THR A 85 11.35 3.63 11.34
N THR A 86 10.98 4.77 10.75
CA THR A 86 9.60 5.11 10.40
C THR A 86 9.44 5.25 8.89
N TYR A 87 8.38 4.66 8.35
CA TYR A 87 7.99 4.77 6.95
C TYR A 87 6.59 5.40 6.85
N PRO A 88 6.29 6.21 5.82
CA PRO A 88 4.95 6.72 5.59
C PRO A 88 3.98 5.59 5.22
N THR A 89 2.77 5.63 5.76
CA THR A 89 1.71 4.66 5.41
C THR A 89 1.02 5.09 4.11
N THR A 90 1.72 5.02 2.98
CA THR A 90 1.12 5.29 1.66
C THR A 90 0.27 4.09 1.20
N SER A 91 -0.71 4.34 0.32
CA SER A 91 -1.49 3.26 -0.28
C SER A 91 -0.61 2.28 -1.08
N GLY A 92 0.37 2.80 -1.81
CA GLY A 92 1.31 1.98 -2.58
C GLY A 92 2.16 1.08 -1.69
N LEU A 93 2.71 1.63 -0.60
CA LEU A 93 3.54 0.86 0.33
C LEU A 93 2.72 -0.20 1.08
N ILE A 94 1.51 0.12 1.54
CA ILE A 94 0.62 -0.87 2.17
C ILE A 94 0.28 -2.01 1.21
N ARG A 95 -0.01 -1.70 -0.05
CA ARG A 95 -0.25 -2.73 -1.08
C ARG A 95 1.00 -3.59 -1.29
N LEU A 96 2.18 -2.98 -1.37
CA LEU A 96 3.46 -3.70 -1.50
C LEU A 96 3.75 -4.59 -0.30
N LEU A 97 3.43 -4.17 0.93
CA LEU A 97 3.62 -4.96 2.13
C LEU A 97 2.64 -6.13 2.21
N PHE A 98 1.34 -5.90 2.00
CA PHE A 98 0.31 -6.88 2.31
C PHE A 98 -0.13 -7.75 1.14
N LEU A 99 -0.13 -7.26 -0.10
CA LEU A 99 -0.72 -8.01 -1.23
C LEU A 99 0.31 -8.89 -1.91
N LYS A 100 -0.08 -10.09 -2.34
CA LYS A 100 0.78 -11.01 -3.11
C LYS A 100 1.16 -10.47 -4.50
N ASN A 101 0.26 -9.69 -5.12
CA ASN A 101 0.40 -9.14 -6.47
C ASN A 101 0.04 -7.63 -6.49
N PRO A 102 0.88 -6.75 -5.92
CA PRO A 102 0.62 -5.33 -5.96
C PRO A 102 0.77 -4.79 -7.39
N LEU A 103 -0.23 -4.08 -7.89
CA LEU A 103 -0.24 -3.50 -9.25
C LEU A 103 -0.05 -1.99 -9.28
N VAL A 104 -0.37 -1.30 -8.18
CA VAL A 104 -0.40 0.17 -8.11
C VAL A 104 0.43 0.63 -6.93
N TYR A 105 1.60 1.17 -7.23
CA TYR A 105 2.56 1.77 -6.31
C TYR A 105 3.50 2.71 -7.08
N THR A 106 4.12 3.67 -6.39
CA THR A 106 5.14 4.55 -6.95
C THR A 106 6.54 3.94 -6.83
N GLU A 107 7.53 4.49 -7.53
CA GLU A 107 8.93 4.07 -7.38
C GLU A 107 9.44 4.31 -5.95
N ASN A 108 9.03 5.41 -5.31
CA ASN A 108 9.36 5.68 -3.91
C ASN A 108 8.81 4.60 -2.97
N ASP A 109 7.55 4.20 -3.16
CA ASP A 109 6.94 3.12 -2.35
C ASP A 109 7.72 1.80 -2.53
N LEU A 110 8.19 1.52 -3.76
CA LEU A 110 8.98 0.33 -4.04
C LEU A 110 10.34 0.37 -3.34
N ASP A 111 11.02 1.52 -3.33
CA ASP A 111 12.32 1.65 -2.68
C ASP A 111 12.22 1.61 -1.15
N GLU A 112 11.17 2.18 -0.57
CA GLU A 112 10.85 2.00 0.84
C GLU A 112 10.54 0.54 1.17
N TYR A 113 9.74 -0.14 0.34
CA TYR A 113 9.45 -1.56 0.51
C TYR A 113 10.72 -2.41 0.47
N LYS A 114 11.63 -2.18 -0.48
CA LYS A 114 12.93 -2.88 -0.52
C LYS A 114 13.76 -2.62 0.73
N SER A 115 13.77 -1.37 1.21
CA SER A 115 14.45 -1.00 2.45
C SER A 115 13.90 -1.79 3.64
N ILE A 116 12.58 -1.92 3.75
CA ILE A 116 11.91 -2.74 4.78
C ILE A 116 12.27 -4.22 4.62
N LEU A 117 12.26 -4.77 3.40
CA LEU A 117 12.62 -6.18 3.16
C LEU A 117 14.05 -6.49 3.63
N THR A 118 14.99 -5.58 3.37
CA THR A 118 16.37 -5.70 3.80
C THR A 118 16.49 -5.54 5.31
N GLN A 119 15.88 -4.50 5.90
CA GLN A 119 15.89 -4.24 7.34
C GLN A 119 15.35 -5.43 8.15
N THR A 120 14.27 -6.04 7.67
CA THR A 120 13.61 -7.17 8.36
C THR A 120 14.17 -8.53 7.99
N SER A 121 15.05 -8.60 6.99
CA SER A 121 15.57 -9.85 6.42
C SER A 121 14.48 -10.86 6.02
N VAL A 122 13.23 -10.41 5.82
CA VAL A 122 12.09 -11.30 5.54
C VAL A 122 12.27 -12.05 4.21
N HIS A 123 13.05 -11.48 3.30
CA HIS A 123 13.40 -12.08 2.02
C HIS A 123 14.41 -13.24 2.13
N LEU A 124 15.12 -13.40 3.26
CA LEU A 124 16.13 -14.43 3.47
C LEU A 124 15.54 -15.72 4.07
N SER A 125 16.14 -16.86 3.78
CA SER A 125 15.84 -18.14 4.40
C SER A 125 16.18 -18.14 5.90
N ALA A 126 15.73 -19.17 6.62
CA ALA A 126 15.93 -19.25 8.08
C ALA A 126 17.41 -19.27 8.50
N ASP A 127 18.31 -19.73 7.62
CA ASP A 127 19.76 -19.69 7.82
C ASP A 127 20.40 -18.34 7.44
N GLY A 128 19.61 -17.38 6.93
CA GLY A 128 20.06 -16.04 6.55
C GLY A 128 20.91 -15.98 5.27
N ASN A 129 21.22 -17.10 4.64
CA ASN A 129 22.25 -17.16 3.59
C ASN A 129 21.70 -17.11 2.16
N LYS A 130 20.40 -17.32 1.98
CA LYS A 130 19.78 -17.41 0.64
C LYS A 130 18.50 -16.60 0.59
N ILE A 131 18.23 -16.02 -0.57
CA ILE A 131 16.91 -15.43 -0.84
C ILE A 131 15.88 -16.57 -0.93
N LYS A 132 14.79 -16.46 -0.17
CA LYS A 132 13.63 -17.36 -0.24
C LYS A 132 13.11 -17.37 -1.67
N LYS A 133 12.89 -18.56 -2.21
CA LYS A 133 12.25 -18.73 -3.52
C LYS A 133 10.80 -19.13 -3.28
N GLY A 134 9.86 -18.28 -3.70
CA GLY A 134 8.43 -18.52 -3.52
C GLY A 134 7.60 -17.25 -3.61
N GLY A 135 6.29 -17.37 -3.75
CA GLY A 135 5.38 -16.22 -3.92
C GLY A 135 5.58 -15.48 -5.25
N THR A 136 4.57 -14.73 -5.68
CA THR A 136 4.60 -14.06 -6.99
C THR A 136 5.64 -12.95 -7.06
N LYS A 137 5.94 -12.29 -5.92
CA LYS A 137 6.93 -11.21 -5.87
C LYS A 137 8.36 -11.67 -6.10
N TYR A 138 8.66 -12.97 -6.00
CA TYR A 138 10.03 -13.44 -6.11
C TYR A 138 10.69 -13.03 -7.42
N SER A 139 10.03 -13.29 -8.55
CA SER A 139 10.61 -13.02 -9.88
C SER A 139 10.70 -11.54 -10.21
N THR A 140 9.81 -10.71 -9.65
CA THR A 140 9.67 -9.31 -10.04
C THR A 140 10.42 -8.35 -9.13
N ILE A 141 10.42 -8.60 -7.82
CA ILE A 141 10.95 -7.71 -6.78
C ILE A 141 12.06 -8.40 -5.99
N ILE A 142 11.79 -9.55 -5.39
CA ILE A 142 12.67 -10.11 -4.34
C ILE A 142 14.00 -10.62 -4.91
N SER A 143 14.00 -11.20 -6.11
CA SER A 143 15.23 -11.71 -6.75
C SER A 143 16.20 -10.60 -7.21
N LYS A 144 15.79 -9.34 -7.12
CA LYS A 144 16.55 -8.16 -7.54
C LYS A 144 16.97 -7.27 -6.36
N LEU A 145 16.73 -7.74 -5.12
CA LEU A 145 17.34 -7.18 -3.92
C LEU A 145 18.83 -7.49 -3.90
#